data_AF-A0A936KKS2-F1
#
_entry.id   AF-A0A936KKS2-F1
#
_cell.length_a   1.000
_cell.length_b   1.000
_cell.length_c   1.000
_cell.angle_alpha   90.00
_cell.angle_beta   90.00
_cell.angle_gamma   90.00
#
_symmetry.space_group_name_H-M   'P 1'
#
loop_
_entity.id
_entity.type
_entity.pdbx_description
1 polymer ?
#
loop_
_entity_poly.entity_id
_entity_poly.type
_entity_poly.pdbx_seq_one_letter_code
_entity_poly.pdbx_strand_id
1 'polypeptide(L)'
;MKFIVLDIEATCWKIPPPGFIQETIEIGACLLNPYGEMESTFSAFIKPVKHPQLSHFCTELTSIRQEDVDRAKKFSEVIENFYDWAELDDDESYSICTWGSFDRNQLTKDCETYDFDTDWLSNHLNVKQQYQKMRKFTKSTGLKYALEKENIEWVGKQHRALDDAKNLAKIVIKFRDNWQY
;
A
#
# COMPACT_ATOMS: atom_id res chain seq x y z
N MET A 1 1.01 -2.81 19.96
CA MET A 1 0.38 -2.64 18.64
C MET A 1 1.46 -2.33 17.63
N LYS A 2 1.65 -3.22 16.66
CA LYS A 2 2.52 -3.03 15.50
C LYS A 2 1.81 -2.24 14.40
N PHE A 3 2.56 -1.62 13.49
CA PHE A 3 2.01 -0.93 12.32
C PHE A 3 2.49 -1.59 11.05
N ILE A 4 1.55 -1.90 10.17
CA ILE A 4 1.84 -2.44 8.84
C ILE A 4 1.61 -1.30 7.86
N VAL A 5 2.70 -0.63 7.48
CA VAL A 5 2.65 0.50 6.55
C VAL A 5 2.69 -0.04 5.14
N LEU A 6 1.61 0.15 4.41
CA LEU A 6 1.29 -0.55 3.17
C LEU A 6 1.02 0.45 2.04
N ASP A 7 1.51 0.11 0.86
CA ASP A 7 1.17 0.77 -0.40
C ASP A 7 1.04 -0.32 -1.48
N ILE A 8 0.18 -0.08 -2.47
CA ILE A 8 0.02 -0.99 -3.60
C ILE A 8 0.12 -0.24 -4.92
N GLU A 9 0.55 -0.97 -5.95
CA GLU A 9 0.31 -0.56 -7.32
C GLU A 9 -0.77 -1.44 -7.95
N ALA A 10 -1.58 -0.85 -8.82
CA ALA A 10 -2.67 -1.54 -9.48
C ALA A 10 -2.63 -1.32 -11.00
N THR A 11 -3.23 -2.25 -11.75
CA THR A 11 -3.43 -2.07 -13.19
C THR A 11 -4.17 -0.75 -13.44
N CYS A 12 -3.73 0.05 -14.41
CA CYS A 12 -4.38 1.33 -14.68
C CYS A 12 -4.26 1.76 -16.14
N TRP A 13 -5.22 2.58 -16.58
CA TRP A 13 -5.28 3.12 -17.94
C TRP A 13 -5.60 4.60 -17.88
N LYS A 14 -5.02 5.37 -18.80
CA LYS A 14 -5.40 6.78 -19.01
C LYS A 14 -6.88 6.92 -19.37
N ILE A 15 -7.38 5.99 -20.19
CA ILE A 15 -8.79 5.84 -20.54
C ILE A 15 -9.12 4.37 -20.33
N PRO A 16 -9.89 4.00 -19.28
CA PRO A 16 -10.21 2.62 -19.00
C PRO A 16 -11.00 1.95 -20.14
N PRO A 17 -10.68 0.70 -20.50
CA PRO A 17 -11.51 -0.06 -21.43
C PRO A 17 -12.90 -0.35 -20.83
N PRO A 18 -13.94 -0.61 -21.65
CA PRO A 18 -15.24 -1.05 -21.14
C PRO A 18 -15.10 -2.31 -20.27
N GLY A 19 -15.76 -2.33 -19.11
CA GLY A 19 -15.68 -3.45 -18.17
C GLY A 19 -14.32 -3.57 -17.47
N PHE A 20 -13.55 -2.49 -17.40
CA PHE A 20 -12.28 -2.45 -16.67
C PHE A 20 -12.46 -2.90 -15.21
N ILE A 21 -11.68 -3.90 -14.83
CA ILE A 21 -11.54 -4.39 -13.46
C ILE A 21 -10.09 -4.13 -13.08
N GLN A 22 -9.92 -3.33 -12.04
CA GLN A 22 -8.61 -3.01 -11.51
C GLN A 22 -8.11 -4.15 -10.63
N GLU A 23 -6.84 -4.53 -10.78
CA GLU A 23 -6.18 -5.62 -10.05
C GLU A 23 -4.90 -5.10 -9.41
N THR A 24 -4.61 -5.48 -8.18
CA THR A 24 -3.30 -5.23 -7.55
C THR A 24 -2.19 -5.96 -8.32
N ILE A 25 -1.08 -5.28 -8.59
CA ILE A 25 0.09 -5.80 -9.33
C ILE A 25 1.42 -5.66 -8.59
N GLU A 26 1.48 -4.86 -7.51
CA GLU A 26 2.61 -4.83 -6.59
C GLU A 26 2.08 -4.55 -5.18
N ILE A 27 2.61 -5.25 -4.18
CA ILE A 27 2.43 -4.92 -2.78
C ILE A 27 3.80 -4.56 -2.21
N GLY A 28 3.86 -3.43 -1.51
CA GLY A 28 5.02 -3.01 -0.74
C GLY A 28 4.61 -2.64 0.67
N ALA A 29 5.33 -3.17 1.67
CA ALA A 29 4.99 -2.90 3.05
C ALA A 29 6.20 -2.84 3.98
N CYS A 30 6.05 -2.13 5.08
CA CYS A 30 6.99 -2.06 6.20
C CYS A 30 6.30 -2.49 7.47
N LEU A 31 6.93 -3.40 8.22
CA LEU A 31 6.50 -3.77 9.56
C LEU A 31 7.22 -2.89 10.58
N LEU A 32 6.47 -2.12 11.34
CA LEU A 32 6.98 -1.30 12.44
C LEU A 32 6.53 -1.88 13.76
N ASN A 33 7.47 -2.06 14.69
CA ASN A 33 7.14 -2.47 16.04
C ASN A 33 6.46 -1.35 16.83
N PRO A 34 5.97 -1.61 18.07
CA PRO A 34 5.34 -0.59 18.90
C PRO A 34 6.25 0.60 19.26
N TYR A 35 7.56 0.48 19.07
CA TYR A 35 8.55 1.53 19.28
C TYR A 35 8.84 2.33 17.99
N GLY A 36 8.17 2.04 16.88
CA GLY A 36 8.35 2.72 15.60
C GLY A 36 9.65 2.33 14.90
N GLU A 37 10.28 1.23 15.31
CA GLU A 37 11.45 0.67 14.63
C GLU A 37 10.98 -0.25 13.50
N MET A 38 11.63 -0.15 12.34
CA MET A 38 11.32 -1.00 11.20
C MET A 38 12.00 -2.36 11.37
N GLU A 39 11.20 -3.40 11.57
CA GLU A 39 11.71 -4.76 11.79
C GLU A 39 11.94 -5.50 10.47
N SER A 40 11.02 -5.33 9.52
CA SER A 40 11.11 -6.01 8.24
C SER A 40 10.32 -5.28 7.15
N THR A 41 10.51 -5.72 5.90
CA THR A 41 9.80 -5.20 4.74
C THR A 41 9.31 -6.32 3.84
N PHE A 42 8.16 -6.12 3.21
CA PHE A 42 7.60 -7.00 2.20
C PHE A 42 7.56 -6.32 0.84
N SER A 43 7.89 -7.07 -0.21
CA SER A 43 7.67 -6.62 -1.58
C SER A 43 7.41 -7.80 -2.49
N ALA A 44 6.32 -7.73 -3.25
CA ALA A 44 5.97 -8.75 -4.22
C ALA A 44 5.22 -8.14 -5.39
N PHE A 45 5.57 -8.57 -6.61
CA PHE A 45 4.71 -8.39 -7.77
C PHE A 45 3.59 -9.43 -7.76
N ILE A 46 2.46 -9.08 -8.36
CA ILE A 46 1.29 -9.93 -8.53
C ILE A 46 0.94 -10.00 -10.01
N LYS A 47 0.65 -11.21 -10.47
CA LYS A 47 0.23 -11.47 -11.85
C LYS A 47 -1.26 -11.18 -12.02
N PRO A 48 -1.67 -10.14 -12.79
CA PRO A 48 -3.07 -9.87 -13.07
C PRO A 48 -3.65 -10.95 -14.00
N VAL A 49 -4.93 -11.27 -13.80
CA VAL A 49 -5.65 -12.33 -14.54
C VAL A 49 -6.74 -11.75 -15.43
N LYS A 50 -7.42 -10.67 -15.01
CA LYS A 50 -8.48 -10.04 -15.81
C LYS A 50 -7.88 -9.22 -16.95
N HIS A 51 -6.82 -8.48 -16.69
CA HIS A 51 -6.06 -7.72 -17.69
C HIS A 51 -4.56 -8.06 -17.62
N PRO A 52 -4.12 -9.23 -18.14
CA PRO A 52 -2.74 -9.70 -18.00
C PRO A 52 -1.68 -8.82 -18.68
N GLN A 53 -2.09 -7.95 -19.60
CA GLN A 53 -1.21 -7.03 -20.32
C GLN A 53 -1.33 -5.64 -19.73
N LEU A 54 -0.24 -5.14 -19.14
CA LEU A 54 -0.18 -3.80 -18.58
C LEU A 54 -0.30 -2.76 -19.69
N SER A 55 -1.08 -1.72 -19.42
CA SER A 55 -1.14 -0.58 -20.33
C SER A 55 0.18 0.19 -20.31
N HIS A 56 0.53 0.85 -21.41
CA HIS A 56 1.68 1.77 -21.45
C HIS A 56 1.56 2.88 -20.38
N PHE A 57 0.33 3.31 -20.05
CA PHE A 57 0.14 4.30 -18.99
C PHE A 57 0.54 3.74 -17.62
N CYS A 58 0.17 2.50 -17.33
CA CYS A 58 0.53 1.82 -16.09
C CYS A 58 2.04 1.64 -15.98
N THR A 59 2.69 1.12 -17.02
CA THR A 59 4.14 0.89 -17.01
C THR A 59 4.93 2.19 -16.89
N GLU A 60 4.48 3.29 -17.50
CA GLU A 60 5.13 4.61 -17.33
C GLU A 60 4.92 5.19 -15.92
N LEU A 61 3.72 5.02 -15.36
CA LEU A 61 3.40 5.56 -14.05
C LEU A 61 4.17 4.83 -12.95
N THR A 62 4.13 3.50 -12.95
CA THR A 62 4.67 2.65 -11.86
C THR A 62 6.07 2.13 -12.15
N SER A 63 6.52 2.22 -13.41
CA SER A 63 7.78 1.61 -13.86
C SER A 63 7.86 0.09 -13.75
N ILE A 64 6.74 -0.57 -13.44
CA ILE A 64 6.60 -2.02 -13.45
C ILE A 64 6.59 -2.47 -14.91
N ARG A 65 7.42 -3.44 -15.25
CA ARG A 65 7.50 -3.99 -16.60
C ARG A 65 6.56 -5.18 -16.74
N GLN A 66 6.16 -5.46 -17.98
CA GLN A 66 5.36 -6.64 -18.28
C GLN A 66 6.06 -7.93 -17.80
N GLU A 67 7.38 -8.02 -17.94
CA GLU A 67 8.16 -9.18 -17.49
C GLU A 67 8.12 -9.40 -15.96
N ASP A 68 7.91 -8.34 -15.18
CA ASP A 68 7.83 -8.41 -13.71
C ASP A 68 6.54 -9.14 -13.29
N VAL A 69 5.40 -8.74 -13.87
CA VAL A 69 4.09 -9.34 -13.58
C VAL A 69 3.90 -10.69 -14.27
N ASP A 70 4.56 -10.95 -15.41
CA ASP A 70 4.45 -12.23 -16.11
C ASP A 70 5.04 -13.39 -15.29
N ARG A 71 6.14 -13.10 -14.57
CA ARG A 71 6.88 -14.03 -13.69
C ARG A 71 6.34 -14.07 -12.26
N ALA A 72 5.47 -13.14 -11.90
CA ALA A 72 4.90 -13.04 -10.58
C ALA A 72 3.95 -14.20 -10.25
N LYS A 73 3.76 -14.42 -8.95
CA LYS A 73 2.71 -15.31 -8.43
C LYS A 73 1.34 -14.65 -8.57
N LYS A 74 0.27 -15.44 -8.49
CA LYS A 74 -1.10 -14.92 -8.48
C LYS A 74 -1.42 -14.25 -7.15
N PHE A 75 -2.47 -13.44 -7.12
CA PHE A 75 -2.92 -12.71 -5.93
C PHE A 75 -3.04 -13.63 -4.70
N SER A 76 -3.75 -14.76 -4.83
CA SER A 76 -3.98 -15.71 -3.74
C SER A 76 -2.68 -16.18 -3.05
N GLU A 77 -1.64 -16.51 -3.82
CA GLU A 77 -0.37 -16.93 -3.23
C GLU A 77 0.37 -15.74 -2.60
N VAL A 78 0.33 -14.55 -3.20
CA VAL A 78 1.03 -13.38 -2.66
C VAL A 78 0.39 -12.91 -1.37
N ILE A 79 -0.94 -12.93 -1.28
CA ILE A 79 -1.66 -12.48 -0.08
C ILE A 79 -1.45 -13.45 1.09
N GLU A 80 -1.38 -14.76 0.85
CA GLU A 80 -0.98 -15.74 1.87
C GLU A 80 0.45 -15.47 2.38
N ASN A 81 1.41 -15.27 1.46
CA ASN A 81 2.79 -14.91 1.87
C ASN A 81 2.84 -13.58 2.65
N PHE A 82 1.93 -12.65 2.36
CA PHE A 82 1.81 -11.38 3.08
C PHE A 82 1.26 -11.60 4.49
N TYR A 83 0.26 -12.47 4.66
CA TYR A 83 -0.30 -12.81 5.97
C TYR A 83 0.75 -13.47 6.87
N ASP A 84 1.49 -14.44 6.31
CA ASP A 84 2.59 -15.12 7.01
C ASP A 84 3.68 -14.11 7.43
N TRP A 85 4.08 -13.22 6.53
CA TRP A 85 5.11 -12.21 6.81
C TRP A 85 4.67 -11.18 7.85
N ALA A 86 3.40 -10.75 7.79
CA ALA A 86 2.87 -9.74 8.70
C ALA A 86 2.44 -10.33 10.06
N GLU A 87 2.48 -11.66 10.20
CA GLU A 87 2.05 -12.41 11.38
C GLU A 87 0.63 -11.96 11.80
N LEU A 88 -0.32 -12.04 10.85
CA LEU A 88 -1.69 -11.57 11.05
C LEU A 88 -2.53 -12.50 11.93
N ASP A 89 -2.12 -13.77 12.03
CA ASP A 89 -2.77 -14.79 12.85
C ASP A 89 -2.33 -14.74 14.33
N ASP A 90 -1.36 -13.89 14.67
CA ASP A 90 -0.89 -13.72 16.05
C ASP A 90 -1.85 -12.85 16.86
N ASP A 91 -1.93 -13.10 18.18
CA ASP A 91 -2.73 -12.31 19.13
C ASP A 91 -2.24 -10.85 19.30
N GLU A 92 -1.16 -10.45 18.63
CA GLU A 92 -0.66 -9.09 18.69
C GLU A 92 -1.51 -8.14 17.83
N SER A 93 -2.13 -7.17 18.49
CA SER A 93 -2.79 -6.04 17.83
C SER A 93 -1.91 -5.37 16.76
N TYR A 94 -2.48 -5.08 15.60
CA TYR A 94 -1.83 -4.31 14.53
C TYR A 94 -2.78 -3.29 13.92
N SER A 95 -2.23 -2.29 13.24
CA SER A 95 -3.00 -1.35 12.41
C SER A 95 -2.40 -1.24 11.00
N ILE A 96 -3.24 -1.40 9.97
CA ILE A 96 -2.87 -1.20 8.58
C ILE A 96 -2.81 0.30 8.30
N CYS A 97 -1.66 0.81 7.87
CA CYS A 97 -1.45 2.22 7.60
C CYS A 97 -1.23 2.43 6.11
N THR A 98 -2.13 3.17 5.46
CA THR A 98 -1.96 3.54 4.04
C THR A 98 -2.04 5.06 3.89
N TRP A 99 -1.50 5.62 2.81
CA TRP A 99 -1.59 7.06 2.62
C TRP A 99 -3.06 7.46 2.47
N GLY A 100 -3.83 6.82 1.59
CA GLY A 100 -5.26 7.08 1.43
C GLY A 100 -6.09 5.79 1.44
N SER A 101 -7.41 5.90 1.31
CA SER A 101 -8.29 4.72 1.34
C SER A 101 -8.21 3.85 0.08
N PHE A 102 -7.42 4.24 -0.94
CA PHE A 102 -7.36 3.50 -2.20
C PHE A 102 -6.84 2.08 -1.99
N ASP A 103 -5.69 1.94 -1.33
CA ASP A 103 -4.98 0.65 -1.18
C ASP A 103 -5.86 -0.35 -0.43
N ARG A 104 -6.39 0.07 0.73
CA ARG A 104 -7.35 -0.71 1.52
C ARG A 104 -8.55 -1.13 0.66
N ASN A 105 -9.18 -0.19 -0.05
CA ASN A 105 -10.38 -0.49 -0.81
C ASN A 105 -10.12 -1.42 -2.01
N GLN A 106 -8.95 -1.31 -2.64
CA GLN A 106 -8.57 -2.18 -3.75
C GLN A 106 -8.24 -3.59 -3.24
N LEU A 107 -7.48 -3.71 -2.14
CA LEU A 107 -7.20 -5.00 -1.52
C LEU A 107 -8.47 -5.68 -1.00
N THR A 108 -9.44 -4.94 -0.43
CA THR A 108 -10.76 -5.50 -0.09
C THR A 108 -11.42 -6.13 -1.31
N LYS A 109 -11.45 -5.44 -2.46
CA LYS A 109 -12.05 -5.98 -3.69
C LYS A 109 -11.32 -7.20 -4.22
N ASP A 110 -9.99 -7.19 -4.19
CA ASP A 110 -9.21 -8.33 -4.64
C ASP A 110 -9.42 -9.53 -3.69
N CYS A 111 -9.44 -9.32 -2.37
CA CYS A 111 -9.78 -10.36 -1.40
C CYS A 111 -11.18 -10.94 -1.64
N GLU A 112 -12.21 -10.10 -1.79
CA GLU A 112 -13.58 -10.53 -2.13
C GLU A 112 -13.63 -11.31 -3.45
N THR A 113 -12.84 -10.92 -4.45
CA THR A 113 -12.80 -11.58 -5.76
C THR A 113 -12.19 -12.98 -5.69
N TYR A 114 -11.26 -13.20 -4.76
CA TYR A 114 -10.52 -14.45 -4.59
C TYR A 114 -10.93 -15.23 -3.32
N ASP A 115 -12.05 -14.88 -2.70
CA ASP A 115 -12.62 -15.51 -1.50
C ASP A 115 -11.68 -15.49 -0.27
N PHE A 116 -10.90 -14.41 -0.09
CA PHE A 116 -10.10 -14.16 1.11
C PHE A 116 -10.83 -13.29 2.12
N ASP A 117 -10.53 -13.51 3.40
CA ASP A 117 -11.02 -12.67 4.48
C ASP A 117 -10.54 -11.21 4.35
N THR A 118 -11.37 -10.28 4.82
CA THR A 118 -11.13 -8.83 4.78
C THR A 118 -11.03 -8.19 6.16
N ASP A 119 -11.24 -8.95 7.24
CA ASP A 119 -11.23 -8.41 8.60
C ASP A 119 -9.85 -7.84 8.98
N TRP A 120 -8.78 -8.35 8.38
CA TRP A 120 -7.42 -7.80 8.56
C TRP A 120 -7.25 -6.35 8.06
N LEU A 121 -8.13 -5.90 7.16
CA LEU A 121 -8.17 -4.51 6.66
C LEU A 121 -9.06 -3.60 7.52
N SER A 122 -9.72 -4.13 8.55
CA SER A 122 -10.71 -3.38 9.34
C SER A 122 -10.05 -2.35 10.25
N ASN A 123 -8.95 -2.70 10.92
CA ASN A 123 -8.15 -1.76 11.71
C ASN A 123 -7.22 -0.95 10.80
N HIS A 124 -7.79 0.04 10.13
CA HIS A 124 -7.12 0.84 9.12
C HIS A 124 -6.92 2.31 9.53
N LEU A 125 -5.68 2.76 9.44
CA LEU A 125 -5.26 4.14 9.59
C LEU A 125 -5.11 4.81 8.22
N ASN A 126 -6.04 5.69 7.87
CA ASN A 126 -5.88 6.62 6.74
C ASN A 126 -4.96 7.79 7.14
N VAL A 127 -3.66 7.64 6.89
CA VAL A 127 -2.63 8.59 7.33
C VAL A 127 -2.86 9.99 6.75
N LYS A 128 -3.32 10.09 5.49
CA LYS A 128 -3.59 11.38 4.83
C LYS A 128 -4.68 12.18 5.52
N GLN A 129 -5.78 11.54 5.92
CA GLN A 129 -6.87 12.24 6.63
C GLN A 129 -6.39 12.75 7.99
N GLN A 130 -5.64 11.94 8.74
CA GLN A 130 -5.13 12.35 10.04
C GLN A 130 -4.09 13.45 9.93
N TYR A 131 -3.16 13.32 8.98
CA TYR A 131 -2.16 14.34 8.69
C TYR A 131 -2.80 15.68 8.30
N GLN A 132 -3.83 15.67 7.46
CA GLN A 132 -4.58 16.88 7.10
C GLN A 132 -5.21 17.54 8.32
N LYS A 133 -5.83 16.76 9.21
CA LYS A 133 -6.42 17.26 10.45
C LYS A 133 -5.38 17.90 11.35
N MET A 134 -4.23 17.24 11.56
CA MET A 134 -3.12 17.76 12.36
C MET A 134 -2.55 19.06 11.81
N ARG A 135 -2.40 19.16 10.48
CA ARG A 135 -1.82 20.33 9.80
C ARG A 135 -2.84 21.40 9.41
N LYS A 136 -4.13 21.18 9.71
CA LYS A 136 -5.25 22.08 9.35
C LYS A 136 -5.26 22.42 7.86
N PHE A 137 -4.90 21.46 7.01
CA PHE A 137 -4.90 21.65 5.57
C PHE A 137 -6.33 21.58 5.02
N THR A 138 -6.69 22.57 4.21
CA THR A 138 -8.02 22.66 3.59
C THR A 138 -8.13 21.87 2.28
N LYS A 139 -6.99 21.47 1.71
CA LYS A 139 -6.91 20.68 0.48
C LYS A 139 -6.14 19.39 0.72
N SER A 140 -6.57 18.35 0.02
CA SER A 140 -5.89 17.06 0.05
C SER A 140 -4.51 17.15 -0.59
N THR A 141 -3.49 16.57 0.06
CA THR A 141 -2.11 16.55 -0.41
C THR A 141 -1.66 15.14 -0.80
N GLY A 142 -0.67 15.05 -1.69
CA GLY A 142 0.06 13.81 -1.96
C GLY A 142 1.09 13.50 -0.86
N LEU A 143 1.55 12.26 -0.78
CA LEU A 143 2.52 11.81 0.22
C LEU A 143 3.84 12.57 0.09
N LYS A 144 4.35 12.73 -1.14
CA LYS A 144 5.59 13.49 -1.42
C LYS A 144 5.52 14.91 -0.85
N TYR A 145 4.40 15.60 -1.09
CA TYR A 145 4.20 16.96 -0.57
C TYR A 145 4.15 16.99 0.96
N ALA A 146 3.54 15.98 1.60
CA ALA A 146 3.53 15.87 3.05
C ALA A 146 4.95 15.70 3.60
N LEU A 147 5.77 14.84 3.00
CA LEU A 147 7.17 14.66 3.37
C LEU A 147 7.98 15.95 3.22
N GLU A 148 7.81 16.68 2.10
CA GLU A 148 8.45 17.97 1.87
C GLU A 148 8.08 19.00 2.96
N LYS A 149 6.81 19.05 3.39
CA LYS A 149 6.37 19.92 4.49
C LYS A 149 6.98 19.56 5.84
N GLU A 150 7.35 18.30 6.00
CA GLU A 150 8.00 17.79 7.19
C GLU A 150 9.53 17.85 7.13
N ASN A 151 10.10 18.45 6.07
CA ASN A 151 11.53 18.47 5.75
C ASN A 151 12.13 17.06 5.69
N ILE A 152 11.35 16.09 5.19
CA ILE A 152 11.78 14.72 4.98
C ILE A 152 12.01 14.53 3.48
N GLU A 153 13.21 14.07 3.12
CA GLU A 153 13.54 13.76 1.74
C GLU A 153 12.89 12.44 1.29
N TRP A 154 12.34 12.48 0.07
CA TRP A 154 11.88 11.28 -0.62
C TRP A 154 13.07 10.40 -1.00
N VAL A 155 13.00 9.10 -0.69
CA VAL A 155 14.04 8.13 -1.05
C VAL A 155 13.45 7.07 -1.97
N GLY A 156 14.15 6.72 -3.05
CA GLY A 156 13.67 5.73 -4.01
C GLY A 156 12.78 6.34 -5.10
N LYS A 157 12.01 5.49 -5.79
CA LYS A 157 11.19 5.87 -6.93
C LYS A 157 9.73 6.01 -6.52
N GLN A 158 9.08 7.09 -6.97
CA GLN A 158 7.63 7.24 -6.84
C GLN A 158 6.89 6.19 -7.64
N HIS A 159 5.76 5.75 -7.10
CA HIS A 159 4.91 4.71 -7.69
C HIS A 159 5.62 3.35 -7.77
N ARG A 160 6.45 3.07 -6.76
CA ARG A 160 6.98 1.75 -6.48
C ARG A 160 6.55 1.42 -5.06
N ALA A 161 5.72 0.39 -4.92
CA ALA A 161 4.97 0.17 -3.69
C ALA A 161 5.86 0.13 -2.44
N LEU A 162 7.02 -0.53 -2.49
CA LEU A 162 7.92 -0.59 -1.34
C LEU A 162 8.57 0.76 -1.02
N ASP A 163 8.94 1.54 -2.03
CA ASP A 163 9.55 2.86 -1.82
C ASP A 163 8.51 3.83 -1.26
N ASP A 164 7.27 3.82 -1.79
CA ASP A 164 6.15 4.60 -1.29
C ASP A 164 5.81 4.21 0.16
N ALA A 165 5.72 2.92 0.48
CA ALA A 165 5.51 2.41 1.85
C ALA A 165 6.62 2.84 2.82
N LYS A 166 7.90 2.75 2.42
CA LYS A 166 9.03 3.22 3.23
C LYS A 166 8.97 4.72 3.51
N ASN A 167 8.59 5.51 2.52
CA ASN A 167 8.44 6.96 2.69
C ASN A 167 7.22 7.29 3.56
N LEU A 168 6.11 6.56 3.42
CA LEU A 168 4.96 6.67 4.31
C LEU A 168 5.34 6.32 5.75
N ALA A 169 6.16 5.29 5.96
CA ALA A 169 6.61 4.88 7.29
C ALA A 169 7.33 6.02 8.02
N LYS A 170 8.09 6.88 7.32
CA LYS A 170 8.72 8.07 7.92
C LYS A 170 7.70 9.03 8.54
N ILE A 171 6.54 9.21 7.90
CA ILE A 171 5.44 10.02 8.45
C ILE A 171 4.80 9.30 9.63
N VAL A 172 4.49 8.00 9.49
CA VAL A 172 3.90 7.17 10.54
C VAL A 172 4.74 7.22 11.81
N ILE A 173 6.07 7.04 11.68
CA ILE A 173 7.03 7.11 12.79
C ILE A 173 7.09 8.52 13.39
N LYS A 174 7.14 9.58 12.56
CA LYS A 174 7.25 10.96 13.06
C LYS A 174 6.06 11.40 13.92
N PHE A 175 4.87 10.89 13.65
CA PHE A 175 3.63 11.29 14.34
C PHE A 175 2.94 10.13 15.08
N ARG A 176 3.69 9.07 15.42
CA ARG A 176 3.19 7.87 16.12
C ARG A 176 2.29 8.16 17.32
N ASP A 177 2.62 9.19 18.09
CA ASP A 177 1.93 9.54 19.34
C ASP A 177 0.77 10.53 19.11
N ASN A 178 0.50 10.89 17.85
CA ASN A 178 -0.55 11.82 17.46
C ASN A 178 -1.71 11.17 16.69
N TRP A 179 -1.56 9.90 16.28
CA TRP A 179 -2.59 9.18 15.55
C TRP A 179 -3.81 8.89 16.45
N GLN A 180 -4.99 9.00 15.86
CA GLN A 180 -6.26 8.69 16.53
C GLN A 180 -6.75 7.33 16.02
N TYR A 181 -6.79 6.34 16.91
CA TYR A 181 -7.23 4.97 16.60
C TYR A 181 -8.74 4.83 16.74
#